data_AF-A0A3B8HTR8-F1
#
_entry.id   AF-A0A3B8HTR8-F1
#
_cell.length_a   1.000
_cell.length_b   1.000
_cell.length_c   1.000
_cell.angle_alpha   90.00
_cell.angle_beta   90.00
_cell.angle_gamma   90.00
#
_symmetry.space_group_name_H-M   'P 1'
#
loop_
_entity.id
_entity.type
_entity.pdbx_description
1 polymer ?
#
loop_
_entity_poly.entity_id
_entity_poly.type
_entity_poly.pdbx_seq_one_letter_code
_entity_poly.pdbx_strand_id
1 'polypeptide(L)'
;MTFDVRLKTGFFKTQPYFLTISQGQIILTPQDADDDGRLVIDADNVQSIYLTSGEFEIITDVIYTGILPAHTNIKQLSHLLATEFGEKLIVQYELT
;
A
#
# COMPACT_ATOMS: atom_id res chain seq x y z
N MET A 1 -4.12 -7.36 8.48
CA MET A 1 -4.79 -6.12 8.97
C MET A 1 -5.11 -5.24 7.78
N THR A 2 -6.16 -4.41 7.88
CA THR A 2 -6.70 -3.65 6.75
C THR A 2 -6.68 -2.15 7.02
N PHE A 3 -6.32 -1.36 6.01
CA PHE A 3 -6.23 0.09 6.03
C PHE A 3 -7.00 0.70 4.86
N ASP A 4 -7.66 1.83 5.07
CA ASP A 4 -8.25 2.62 3.99
C ASP A 4 -7.15 3.35 3.21
N VAL A 5 -7.18 3.24 1.88
CA VAL A 5 -6.24 3.94 0.99
C VAL A 5 -6.97 4.44 -0.26
N ARG A 6 -6.34 5.37 -1.00
CA ARG A 6 -6.76 5.70 -2.36
C ARG A 6 -5.67 5.31 -3.36
N LEU A 7 -5.95 4.38 -4.24
CA LEU A 7 -5.01 3.91 -5.26
C LEU A 7 -5.08 4.83 -6.49
N LYS A 8 -3.92 5.22 -7.06
CA LYS A 8 -3.87 5.94 -8.34
C LYS A 8 -4.18 4.95 -9.48
N THR A 9 -5.27 5.17 -10.20
CA THR A 9 -5.73 4.31 -11.32
C THR A 9 -5.70 5.01 -12.68
N GLY A 10 -5.10 6.20 -12.72
CA GLY A 10 -4.83 6.98 -13.93
C GLY A 10 -4.14 8.29 -13.57
N PHE A 11 -3.77 9.09 -14.59
CA PHE A 11 -2.99 10.33 -14.39
C PHE A 11 -3.57 11.31 -13.37
N PHE A 12 -4.90 11.40 -13.27
CA PHE A 12 -5.58 12.35 -12.37
C PHE A 12 -6.66 11.68 -11.51
N LYS A 13 -6.69 10.35 -11.45
CA LYS A 13 -7.77 9.60 -10.80
C LYS A 13 -7.23 8.73 -9.69
N THR A 14 -7.92 8.80 -8.54
CA THR A 14 -7.74 7.85 -7.45
C THR A 14 -9.07 7.17 -7.12
N GLN A 15 -9.00 5.91 -6.74
CA GLN A 15 -10.16 5.13 -6.30
C GLN A 15 -9.94 4.63 -4.87
N PRO A 16 -11.01 4.53 -4.06
CA PRO A 16 -10.92 4.02 -2.70
C PRO A 16 -10.68 2.51 -2.70
N TYR A 17 -9.69 2.07 -1.93
CA TYR A 17 -9.30 0.67 -1.79
C TYR A 17 -9.10 0.33 -0.31
N PHE A 18 -9.26 -0.94 0.02
CA PHE A 18 -8.76 -1.54 1.24
C PHE A 18 -7.38 -2.14 0.97
N LEU A 19 -6.36 -1.65 1.68
CA LEU A 19 -5.03 -2.24 1.73
C LEU A 19 -4.98 -3.26 2.88
N THR A 20 -4.87 -4.53 2.55
CA THR A 20 -4.69 -5.60 3.54
C THR A 20 -3.29 -6.19 3.42
N ILE A 21 -2.57 -6.24 4.55
CA ILE A 21 -1.28 -6.91 4.65
C ILE A 21 -1.44 -8.14 5.54
N SER A 22 -1.04 -9.30 5.02
CA SER A 22 -1.16 -10.59 5.70
C SER A 22 -0.32 -11.65 5.00
N GLN A 23 0.41 -12.48 5.76
CA GLN A 23 1.03 -13.73 5.26
C GLN A 23 1.93 -13.51 4.03
N GLY A 24 2.76 -12.47 4.06
CA GLY A 24 3.66 -12.10 2.96
C GLY A 24 2.92 -11.56 1.73
N GLN A 25 1.65 -11.17 1.86
CA GLN A 25 0.87 -10.61 0.74
C GLN A 25 0.44 -9.17 1.02
N ILE A 26 0.43 -8.38 -0.05
CA ILE A 26 -0.29 -7.12 -0.13
C ILE A 26 -1.54 -7.34 -0.98
N ILE A 27 -2.71 -7.07 -0.42
CA ILE A 27 -3.99 -7.22 -1.10
C ILE A 27 -4.65 -5.86 -1.17
N LEU A 28 -4.90 -5.36 -2.38
CA LEU A 28 -5.66 -4.15 -2.63
C LEU A 28 -7.04 -4.56 -3.15
N THR A 29 -8.07 -4.33 -2.34
CA THR A 29 -9.46 -4.63 -2.72
C THR A 29 -10.21 -3.32 -2.97
N PRO A 30 -10.84 -3.11 -4.14
CA PRO A 30 -11.69 -1.94 -4.36
C PRO A 30 -12.76 -1.83 -3.27
N GLN A 31 -13.09 -0.62 -2.84
CA GLN A 31 -14.24 -0.41 -1.94
C GLN A 31 -15.57 -0.34 -2.70
N ASP A 32 -15.52 -0.15 -4.02
CA ASP A 32 -16.68 -0.17 -4.88
C ASP A 32 -17.07 -1.62 -5.18
N ALA A 33 -18.34 -1.97 -4.96
CA ALA A 33 -18.83 -3.34 -5.08
C ALA A 33 -18.91 -3.83 -6.53
N ASP A 34 -18.94 -2.91 -7.49
CA ASP A 34 -18.99 -3.22 -8.93
C ASP A 34 -17.60 -3.34 -9.56
N ASP A 35 -16.52 -3.09 -8.80
CA ASP A 35 -15.13 -3.18 -9.25
C ASP A 35 -14.51 -4.52 -8.81
N ASP A 36 -14.26 -5.42 -9.77
CA ASP A 36 -13.62 -6.72 -9.56
C ASP A 36 -12.08 -6.65 -9.56
N GLY A 37 -11.51 -5.45 -9.60
CA GLY A 37 -10.08 -5.13 -9.68
C GLY A 37 -9.26 -5.44 -8.42
N ARG A 38 -9.59 -6.51 -7.69
CA ARG A 38 -8.79 -6.96 -6.55
C ARG A 38 -7.39 -7.35 -7.02
N LEU A 39 -6.38 -6.73 -6.41
CA LEU A 39 -4.98 -7.03 -6.66
C LEU A 39 -4.40 -7.80 -5.48
N VAL A 40 -3.61 -8.83 -5.78
CA VAL A 40 -2.85 -9.60 -4.80
C VAL A 40 -1.40 -9.61 -5.25
N ILE A 41 -0.50 -9.15 -4.38
CA ILE A 41 0.93 -9.03 -4.64
C ILE A 41 1.65 -9.84 -3.58
N ASP A 42 2.27 -10.94 -4.00
CA ASP A 42 3.10 -11.78 -3.14
C ASP A 42 4.45 -11.12 -2.84
N ALA A 43 5.01 -11.39 -1.66
CA ALA A 43 6.29 -10.85 -1.22
C ALA A 43 7.41 -11.11 -2.22
N ASP A 44 7.42 -12.27 -2.88
CA ASP A 44 8.43 -12.62 -3.89
C ASP A 44 8.40 -11.69 -5.11
N ASN A 45 7.23 -11.12 -5.43
CA ASN A 45 7.04 -10.18 -6.54
C ASN A 45 7.31 -8.72 -6.15
N VAL A 46 7.45 -8.44 -4.84
CA VAL A 46 7.80 -7.10 -4.35
C VAL A 46 9.30 -6.90 -4.46
N GLN A 47 9.71 -5.84 -5.17
CA GLN A 47 11.09 -5.38 -5.23
C GLN A 47 11.39 -4.41 -4.09
N SER A 48 10.50 -3.42 -3.89
CA SER A 48 10.59 -2.47 -2.78
C SER A 48 9.24 -1.84 -2.45
N ILE A 49 9.14 -1.31 -1.23
CA ILE A 49 7.97 -0.59 -0.74
C ILE A 49 8.45 0.73 -0.17
N TYR A 50 7.97 1.85 -0.71
CA TYR A 50 8.20 3.17 -0.16
C TYR A 50 6.99 3.61 0.65
N LEU A 51 7.24 4.10 1.86
CA LEU A 51 6.21 4.60 2.74
C LEU A 51 6.59 6.00 3.25
N THR A 52 5.70 6.96 3.06
CA THR A 52 5.83 8.32 3.61
C THR A 52 4.69 8.62 4.59
N SER A 53 4.60 9.85 5.08
CA SER A 53 3.51 10.30 5.94
C SER A 53 2.15 10.41 5.24
N GLY A 54 2.09 10.35 3.91
CA GLY A 54 0.85 10.55 3.15
C GLY A 54 0.68 9.68 1.92
N GLU A 55 1.75 9.04 1.44
CA GLU A 55 1.71 8.19 0.26
C GLU A 55 2.47 6.89 0.49
N PHE A 56 2.19 5.91 -0.36
CA PHE A 56 2.99 4.71 -0.48
C PHE A 56 3.19 4.35 -1.95
N GLU A 57 4.28 3.63 -2.21
CA GLU A 57 4.57 3.03 -3.51
C GLU A 57 4.99 1.57 -3.30
N ILE A 58 4.45 0.67 -4.11
CA ILE A 58 4.85 -0.74 -4.17
C ILE A 58 5.44 -0.98 -5.54
N ILE A 59 6.73 -1.30 -5.58
CA ILE A 59 7.47 -1.57 -6.80
C ILE A 59 7.51 -3.08 -7.03
N THR A 60 6.98 -3.49 -8.16
CA THR A 60 7.00 -4.85 -8.71
C THR A 60 7.50 -4.75 -10.16
N ASP A 61 7.06 -5.63 -11.07
CA ASP A 61 7.18 -5.39 -12.52
C ASP A 61 6.41 -4.14 -12.99
N VAL A 62 5.45 -3.70 -12.18
CA VAL A 62 4.75 -2.40 -12.30
C VAL A 62 4.78 -1.65 -10.97
N ILE A 63 4.45 -0.35 -11.01
CA ILE A 63 4.42 0.50 -9.81
C ILE A 63 2.96 0.75 -9.42
N TYR A 64 2.64 0.47 -8.15
CA TYR A 64 1.36 0.83 -7.54
C TYR A 64 1.59 1.98 -6.56
N THR A 65 0.97 3.13 -6.82
CA THR A 65 1.06 4.29 -5.95
C THR A 65 -0.28 4.58 -5.31
N GLY A 66 -0.30 4.83 -4.01
CA GLY A 66 -1.51 5.19 -3.29
C GLY A 66 -1.31 6.26 -2.24
N ILE A 67 -2.42 6.83 -1.80
CA ILE A 67 -2.50 7.90 -0.82
C ILE A 67 -3.11 7.33 0.46
N LEU A 68 -2.50 7.67 1.59
CA LEU A 68 -2.95 7.32 2.93
C LEU A 68 -3.80 8.46 3.49
N PRO A 69 -5.04 8.19 3.95
CA PRO A 69 -5.83 9.17 4.69
C PRO A 69 -5.06 9.68 5.93
N ALA A 70 -5.28 10.94 6.31
CA ALA A 70 -4.58 11.58 7.43
C ALA A 70 -4.75 10.87 8.79
N HIS A 71 -5.81 10.09 8.95
CA HIS A 71 -6.09 9.32 10.17
C HIS A 71 -5.47 7.90 10.15
N THR A 72 -4.73 7.54 9.10
CA THR A 72 -4.06 6.25 9.01
C THR A 72 -3.04 6.12 10.12
N ASN A 73 -3.04 4.99 10.84
CA ASN A 73 -2.00 4.69 11.81
C ASN A 73 -0.71 4.24 11.09
N ILE A 74 0.09 5.21 10.65
CA ILE A 74 1.29 4.97 9.84
C ILE A 74 2.33 4.14 10.59
N LYS A 75 2.45 4.32 11.91
CA LYS A 75 3.37 3.51 12.74
C LYS A 75 2.99 2.03 12.74
N GLN A 76 1.69 1.74 12.77
CA GLN A 76 1.20 0.37 12.71
C GLN A 76 1.34 -0.23 11.31
N LEU A 77 1.05 0.55 10.27
CA LEU A 77 1.26 0.15 8.88
C LEU A 77 2.75 -0.14 8.61
N SER A 78 3.65 0.75 9.03
CA SER A 78 5.10 0.57 8.84
C SER A 78 5.62 -0.65 9.61
N HIS A 79 5.16 -0.87 10.84
CA HIS A 79 5.51 -2.07 11.60
C HIS A 79 5.06 -3.36 10.91
N LEU A 80 3.84 -3.38 10.38
CA LEU A 80 3.30 -4.55 9.69
C LEU A 80 4.05 -4.82 8.38
N LEU A 81 4.31 -3.79 7.59
CA LEU A 81 5.12 -3.90 6.37
C LEU A 81 6.55 -4.39 6.66
N ALA A 82 7.18 -3.87 7.71
CA ALA A 82 8.51 -4.33 8.13
C ALA A 82 8.50 -5.81 8.56
N THR A 83 7.42 -6.24 9.22
CA THR A 83 7.27 -7.63 9.68
C THR A 83 7.13 -8.60 8.51
N GLU A 84 6.37 -8.22 7.47
CA GLU A 84 6.01 -9.11 6.37
C GLU A 84 6.98 -9.03 5.17
N PHE A 85 7.64 -7.88 4.97
CA PHE A 85 8.51 -7.63 3.81
C PHE A 85 9.95 -7.25 4.17
N GLY A 86 10.26 -7.06 5.46
CA GLY A 86 11.62 -6.87 5.96
C GLY A 86 12.35 -5.71 5.29
N GLU A 87 13.53 -6.00 4.75
CA GLU A 87 14.43 -5.04 4.10
C GLU A 87 13.88 -4.40 2.82
N LYS A 88 12.78 -4.92 2.26
CA LYS A 88 12.12 -4.33 1.10
C LYS A 88 11.39 -3.04 1.44
N LEU A 89 11.08 -2.81 2.73
CA LEU A 89 10.45 -1.58 3.19
C LEU A 89 11.48 -0.46 3.38
N ILE A 90 11.22 0.67 2.73
CA ILE A 90 11.95 1.92 2.87
C ILE A 90 10.98 2.98 3.40
N VAL A 91 11.23 3.47 4.61
CA VAL A 91 10.39 4.51 5.22
C VAL A 91 11.09 5.86 5.15
N GLN A 92 10.41 6.84 4.57
CA GLN A 92 10.84 8.24 4.56
C GLN A 92 9.88 9.05 5.44
N TYR A 93 10.33 9.32 6.66
CA TYR A 93 9.67 10.31 7.50
C TYR A 93 10.21 11.68 7.10
N GLU A 94 9.37 12.57 6.59
CA GLU A 94 9.75 13.98 6.55
C GLU A 94 9.91 14.46 8.00
N LEU A 95 11.12 14.93 8.33
CA LEU A 95 11.37 15.66 9.58
C LEU A 95 10.64 17.01 9.45
N THR A 96 9.41 17.09 9.97
CA THR A 96 8.78 18.37 10.30
C THR A 96 9.43 18.99 11.53
#